data_AF-A0A9W7Y4E1-F1
#
_entry.id   AF-A0A9W7Y4E1-F1
#
_cell.length_a   1.000
_cell.length_b   1.000
_cell.length_c   1.000
_cell.angle_alpha   90.00
_cell.angle_beta   90.00
_cell.angle_gamma   90.00
#
_symmetry.space_group_name_H-M   'P 1'
#
loop_
_entity.id
_entity.type
_entity.pdbx_description
1 polymer ?
#
loop_
_entity_poly.entity_id
_entity_poly.type
_entity_poly.pdbx_seq_one_letter_code
_entity_poly.pdbx_strand_id
1 'polypeptide(L)'
;MVSFSQQPYASRGEQHAHPVAKQLFATMERKQSNLSLAADVSTKSELLEIADKVGPYICVLKTHIDVISDFDQDLVVQLQALAAKHDFLIFEDR
;
A
#
# COMPACT_ATOMS: atom_id res chain seq x y z
N MET A 1 24.89 16.85 -10.33
CA MET A 1 24.33 15.55 -9.92
C MET A 1 22.83 15.76 -9.73
N VAL A 2 21.97 14.95 -10.34
CA VAL A 2 20.50 15.05 -10.14
C VAL A 2 20.18 14.59 -8.73
N SER A 3 19.25 15.25 -8.03
CA SER A 3 18.83 14.84 -6.68
C SER A 3 18.30 13.41 -6.69
N PHE A 4 18.54 12.63 -5.64
CA PHE A 4 17.99 11.28 -5.50
C PHE A 4 16.45 11.27 -5.67
N SER A 5 15.76 12.30 -5.17
CA SER A 5 14.30 12.43 -5.30
C SER A 5 13.83 12.73 -6.72
N GLN A 6 14.71 13.22 -7.59
CA GLN A 6 14.42 13.54 -8.99
C GLN A 6 14.75 12.38 -9.93
N GLN A 7 15.34 11.30 -9.42
CA GLN A 7 15.56 10.08 -10.21
C GLN A 7 14.25 9.30 -10.38
N PRO A 8 14.08 8.55 -11.48
CA PRO A 8 12.96 7.62 -11.66
C PRO A 8 12.84 6.62 -10.51
N TYR A 9 11.62 6.12 -10.24
CA TYR A 9 11.38 5.17 -9.16
C TYR A 9 12.18 3.89 -9.32
N ALA A 10 12.29 3.34 -10.53
CA ALA A 10 13.15 2.19 -10.83
C ALA A 10 14.59 2.38 -10.32
N SER A 11 15.25 3.49 -10.69
CA SER A 11 16.63 3.78 -10.28
C SER A 11 16.78 3.95 -8.78
N ARG A 12 15.80 4.60 -8.14
CA ARG A 12 15.77 4.75 -6.67
C ARG A 12 15.65 3.39 -5.99
N GLY A 13 14.80 2.49 -6.52
CA GLY A 13 14.60 1.14 -6.02
C GLY A 13 15.84 0.26 -6.09
N GLU A 14 16.58 0.29 -7.18
CA GLU A 14 17.82 -0.49 -7.34
C GLU A 14 18.88 -0.10 -6.30
N GLN A 15 19.02 1.20 -6.03
CA GLN A 15 20.04 1.77 -5.14
C GLN A 15 19.64 1.72 -3.65
N HIS A 16 18.36 1.53 -3.33
CA HIS A 16 17.89 1.62 -1.95
C HIS A 16 18.33 0.40 -1.12
N ALA A 17 18.86 0.58 0.09
CA ALA A 17 19.30 -0.56 0.91
C ALA A 17 18.13 -1.40 1.47
N HIS A 18 17.03 -0.74 1.86
CA HIS A 18 15.91 -1.39 2.54
C HIS A 18 15.03 -2.21 1.58
N PRO A 19 14.78 -3.51 1.83
CA PRO A 19 14.05 -4.39 0.91
C PRO A 19 12.60 -3.95 0.67
N VAL A 20 11.88 -3.48 1.71
CA VAL A 20 10.50 -2.97 1.55
C VAL A 20 10.46 -1.72 0.69
N ALA A 21 11.47 -0.85 0.77
CA ALA A 21 11.52 0.33 -0.08
C ALA A 21 11.80 -0.05 -1.54
N LYS A 22 12.64 -1.07 -1.79
CA LYS A 22 12.80 -1.63 -3.14
C LYS A 22 11.47 -2.15 -3.69
N GLN A 23 10.71 -2.88 -2.88
CA GLN A 23 9.40 -3.38 -3.24
C GLN A 23 8.43 -2.24 -3.56
N LEU A 24 8.36 -1.21 -2.71
CA LEU A 24 7.53 -0.02 -2.94
C LEU A 24 7.88 0.64 -4.28
N PHE A 25 9.15 0.95 -4.53
CA PHE A 25 9.57 1.55 -5.79
C PHE A 25 9.24 0.68 -7.00
N ALA A 26 9.43 -0.63 -6.90
CA ALA A 26 9.10 -1.56 -7.96
C ALA A 26 7.59 -1.63 -8.23
N THR A 27 6.75 -1.59 -7.18
CA THR A 27 5.29 -1.49 -7.29
C THR A 27 4.87 -0.17 -7.94
N MET A 28 5.44 0.96 -7.51
CA MET A 28 5.17 2.28 -8.09
C MET A 28 5.51 2.34 -9.58
N GLU A 29 6.65 1.74 -9.96
CA GLU A 29 7.08 1.65 -11.35
C GLU A 29 6.15 0.74 -12.17
N ARG A 30 5.84 -0.48 -11.71
CA ARG A 30 4.94 -1.39 -12.46
C ARG A 30 3.55 -0.81 -12.66
N LYS A 31 3.02 -0.13 -11.64
CA LYS A 31 1.64 0.38 -11.63
C LYS A 31 1.51 1.81 -12.12
N GLN A 32 2.63 2.51 -12.34
CA GLN A 32 2.66 3.94 -12.65
C GLN A 32 1.83 4.76 -11.65
N SER A 33 1.92 4.40 -10.37
CA SER A 33 1.20 5.07 -9.28
C SER A 33 2.12 5.32 -8.11
N ASN A 34 2.06 6.54 -7.59
CA ASN A 34 2.70 6.95 -6.34
C ASN A 34 1.67 7.35 -5.27
N LEU A 35 0.40 6.97 -5.46
CA LEU A 35 -0.68 7.27 -4.52
C LEU A 35 -0.66 6.29 -3.35
N SER A 36 -0.55 6.84 -2.14
CA SER A 36 -0.88 6.16 -0.90
C SER A 36 -2.28 6.59 -0.46
N LEU A 37 -3.22 5.65 -0.35
CA LEU A 37 -4.57 5.95 0.12
C LEU A 37 -4.66 5.78 1.64
N ALA A 38 -5.12 6.81 2.34
CA ALA A 38 -5.58 6.70 3.72
C ALA A 38 -7.04 6.20 3.74
N ALA A 39 -7.24 4.95 4.16
CA ALA A 39 -8.56 4.33 4.22
C ALA A 39 -9.17 4.47 5.62
N ASP A 40 -9.50 5.71 5.98
CA ASP A 40 -9.99 6.08 7.32
C ASP A 40 -11.50 5.81 7.44
N VAL A 41 -11.86 4.53 7.56
CA VAL A 41 -13.23 4.02 7.73
C VAL A 41 -13.34 3.21 9.02
N SER A 42 -14.56 2.90 9.48
CA SER A 42 -14.78 2.30 10.81
C SER A 42 -15.28 0.85 10.78
N THR A 43 -15.46 0.26 9.60
CA THR A 43 -15.94 -1.12 9.45
C THR A 43 -15.04 -1.95 8.55
N LYS A 44 -14.92 -3.24 8.85
CA LYS A 44 -14.20 -4.25 8.06
C LYS A 44 -14.71 -4.31 6.62
N SER A 45 -16.03 -4.32 6.44
CA SER A 45 -16.65 -4.43 5.10
C SER A 45 -16.27 -3.26 4.20
N GLU A 46 -16.36 -2.04 4.71
CA GLU A 46 -16.05 -0.83 3.94
C GLU A 46 -14.56 -0.76 3.59
N LEU A 47 -13.69 -1.10 4.53
CA LEU A 47 -12.24 -1.14 4.31
C LEU A 47 -11.87 -2.11 3.19
N LEU A 48 -12.43 -3.33 3.21
CA LEU A 48 -12.20 -4.35 2.19
C LEU A 48 -12.77 -3.94 0.82
N GLU A 49 -13.96 -3.34 0.79
CA GLU A 49 -14.58 -2.86 -0.44
C GLU A 49 -13.74 -1.76 -1.10
N ILE A 50 -13.28 -0.79 -0.31
CA ILE A 50 -12.39 0.28 -0.79
C ILE A 50 -11.08 -0.34 -1.30
N ALA A 51 -10.45 -1.21 -0.52
CA ALA A 51 -9.18 -1.84 -0.88
C ALA A 51 -9.26 -2.62 -2.20
N ASP A 52 -10.36 -3.34 -2.47
CA ASP A 52 -10.53 -4.08 -3.72
C ASP A 52 -10.76 -3.16 -4.93
N LYS A 53 -11.56 -2.09 -4.76
CA LYS A 53 -11.88 -1.15 -5.84
C LYS A 53 -10.70 -0.26 -6.21
N VAL A 54 -9.99 0.25 -5.22
CA VAL A 54 -8.87 1.20 -5.43
C VAL A 54 -7.52 0.51 -5.59
N GLY A 55 -7.43 -0.77 -5.20
CA GLY A 55 -6.23 -1.58 -5.21
C GLY A 55 -5.39 -1.42 -6.49
N PRO A 56 -5.95 -1.53 -7.70
CA PRO A 56 -5.19 -1.38 -8.96
C PRO A 56 -4.49 -0.02 -9.15
N TYR A 57 -4.92 1.02 -8.44
CA TYR A 57 -4.51 2.41 -8.66
C TYR A 57 -3.60 2.98 -7.57
N ILE A 58 -3.34 2.25 -6.48
CA ILE A 58 -2.53 2.70 -5.33
C ILE A 58 -1.24 1.91 -5.20
N CYS A 59 -0.17 2.50 -4.65
CA CYS A 59 1.02 1.74 -4.26
C CYS A 59 1.00 1.34 -2.77
N VAL A 60 0.25 2.06 -1.95
CA VAL A 60 0.12 1.82 -0.50
C VAL A 60 -1.33 2.02 -0.07
N LEU A 61 -1.84 1.11 0.75
CA LEU A 61 -3.05 1.28 1.53
C LEU A 61 -2.65 1.54 2.99
N LYS A 62 -2.92 2.73 3.49
CA LYS A 62 -2.70 3.11 4.89
C LYS A 62 -3.95 2.81 5.71
N THR A 63 -3.78 2.19 6.86
CA THR A 63 -4.86 1.81 7.78
C THR A 63 -4.70 2.46 9.16
N HIS A 64 -5.80 2.55 9.88
CA HIS A 64 -5.88 2.68 11.34
C HIS A 64 -6.75 1.53 11.83
N ILE A 65 -6.18 0.39 12.18
CA ILE A 65 -6.99 -0.77 12.59
C ILE A 65 -7.68 -0.58 13.95
N ASP A 66 -7.18 0.36 14.76
CA ASP A 66 -7.73 0.69 16.08
C ASP A 66 -9.10 1.37 16.02
N VAL A 67 -9.46 1.99 14.89
CA VAL A 67 -10.79 2.60 14.67
C VAL A 67 -11.80 1.66 14.00
N ILE A 68 -11.40 0.42 13.64
CA ILE A 68 -12.28 -0.59 13.05
C ILE A 68 -13.07 -1.29 14.15
N SER A 69 -14.38 -1.02 14.20
CA SER A 69 -15.28 -1.47 15.28
C SER A 69 -15.48 -2.99 15.34
N ASP A 70 -15.42 -3.67 14.20
CA ASP A 70 -15.61 -5.11 14.01
C ASP A 70 -14.31 -5.82 13.60
N PHE A 71 -13.17 -5.34 14.10
CA PHE A 71 -11.86 -5.92 13.81
C PHE A 71 -11.78 -7.39 14.28
N ASP A 72 -11.29 -8.25 13.40
CA ASP A 72 -10.88 -9.62 13.70
C ASP A 72 -9.64 -10.00 12.88
N GLN A 73 -9.05 -11.17 13.16
CA GLN A 73 -7.88 -11.65 12.40
C GLN A 73 -8.21 -11.99 10.94
N ASP A 74 -9.47 -12.24 10.61
CA ASP A 74 -9.90 -12.51 9.25
C ASP A 74 -9.80 -11.26 8.36
N LEU A 75 -10.02 -10.06 8.90
CA LEU A 75 -9.72 -8.80 8.20
C LEU A 75 -8.26 -8.72 7.73
N VAL A 76 -7.30 -9.11 8.58
CA VAL A 76 -5.88 -9.10 8.23
C VAL A 76 -5.59 -10.05 7.07
N VAL A 77 -6.15 -11.27 7.11
CA VAL A 77 -6.00 -12.27 6.05
C VAL A 77 -6.57 -11.75 4.73
N GLN A 78 -7.78 -11.16 4.76
CA GLN A 78 -8.42 -10.62 3.56
C GLN A 78 -7.66 -9.42 2.98
N LEU A 79 -7.18 -8.50 3.83
CA LEU A 79 -6.35 -7.37 3.38
C LEU A 79 -5.05 -7.85 2.72
N GLN A 80 -4.38 -8.85 3.29
CA GLN A 80 -3.17 -9.44 2.70
C GLN A 80 -3.47 -10.07 1.34
N ALA A 81 -4.61 -10.76 1.20
CA ALA A 81 -5.04 -11.32 -0.08
C ALA A 81 -5.30 -10.22 -1.13
N LEU A 82 -5.91 -9.11 -0.74
CA LEU A 82 -6.12 -7.96 -1.63
C LEU A 82 -4.81 -7.25 -2.01
N ALA A 83 -3.89 -7.08 -1.06
CA ALA A 83 -2.56 -6.53 -1.29
C ALA A 83 -1.77 -7.37 -2.30
N ALA A 84 -1.83 -8.70 -2.18
CA ALA A 84 -1.23 -9.63 -3.13
C ALA A 84 -1.94 -9.59 -4.51
N LYS A 85 -3.28 -9.56 -4.53
CA LYS A 85 -4.09 -9.51 -5.76
C LYS A 85 -3.79 -8.26 -6.59
N HIS A 86 -3.66 -7.11 -5.93
CA HIS A 86 -3.58 -5.80 -6.58
C HIS A 86 -2.19 -5.17 -6.57
N ASP A 87 -1.19 -5.83 -6.00
CA ASP A 87 0.19 -5.32 -5.87
C ASP A 87 0.22 -3.94 -5.18
N PHE A 88 -0.12 -3.91 -3.90
CA PHE A 88 0.11 -2.74 -3.04
C PHE A 88 0.68 -3.16 -1.68
N LEU A 89 1.31 -2.22 -0.97
CA LEU A 89 1.78 -2.44 0.41
C LEU A 89 0.74 -1.98 1.42
N ILE A 90 0.66 -2.64 2.57
CA ILE A 90 -0.17 -2.22 3.70
C ILE A 90 0.73 -1.44 4.68
N PHE A 91 0.25 -0.28 5.14
CA PHE A 91 0.93 0.54 6.14
C PHE A 91 -0.03 0.88 7.28
N GLU A 92 0.19 0.28 8.45
CA GLU A 92 -0.54 0.64 9.67
C GLU A 92 0.03 1.92 10.28
N ASP A 93 -0.81 2.93 10.42
CA ASP A 93 -0.46 4.26 10.92
C ASP A 93 -0.75 4.35 12.43
N ARG A 94 0.05 3.68 13.25
CA ARG A 94 -0.23 3.48 14.68
C ARG A 94 0.24 4.60 15.60
#